data_AF-A0A1M5X972-F1
#
_entry.id   AF-A0A1M5X972-F1
#
_cell.length_a   1.000
_cell.length_b   1.000
_cell.length_c   1.000
_cell.angle_alpha   90.00
_cell.angle_beta   90.00
_cell.angle_gamma   90.00
#
_symmetry.space_group_name_H-M   'P 1'
#
loop_
_entity.id
_entity.type
_entity.pdbx_description
1 polymer ?
#
loop_
_entity_poly.entity_id
_entity_poly.type
_entity_poly.pdbx_seq_one_letter_code
_entity_poly.pdbx_strand_id
1 'polypeptide(L)'
;MEDQNTEDWEAQFREEFEQIDRQNQYRERGKLGGRPKLNAPKSERLALRFTPVEMKKLKERADKKKLKLTDYSRIILLDRELPEYEKNIMLTEYATNFRRIGNYMKKEIFTPEERAGLLREIEEAIKGIKTQIKW
;
A
#
# COMPACT_ATOMS: atom_id res chain seq x y z
N MET A 1 -49.44 -13.95 -35.99
CA MET A 1 -49.02 -14.31 -34.63
C MET A 1 -47.60 -14.81 -34.78
N GLU A 2 -46.61 -13.93 -34.92
CA GLU A 2 -45.90 -13.19 -33.85
C GLU A 2 -45.18 -14.15 -32.88
N ASP A 3 -44.02 -14.66 -33.31
CA ASP A 3 -43.09 -15.46 -32.48
C ASP A 3 -41.64 -15.12 -32.86
N GLN A 4 -41.21 -13.86 -32.71
CA GLN A 4 -39.82 -13.47 -33.02
C GLN A 4 -39.20 -12.41 -32.08
N ASN A 5 -39.69 -12.22 -30.84
CA ASN A 5 -39.17 -11.10 -30.03
C ASN A 5 -38.96 -11.39 -28.53
N THR A 6 -38.66 -12.62 -28.15
CA THR A 6 -38.40 -13.01 -26.75
C THR A 6 -36.93 -13.27 -26.42
N GLU A 7 -36.10 -13.66 -27.40
CA GLU A 7 -34.67 -13.95 -27.18
C GLU A 7 -33.82 -12.69 -26.95
N ASP A 8 -34.23 -11.55 -27.52
CA ASP A 8 -33.47 -10.29 -27.48
C ASP A 8 -33.51 -9.63 -26.08
N TRP A 9 -34.59 -9.88 -25.32
CA TRP A 9 -34.79 -9.30 -23.98
C TRP A 9 -33.96 -10.01 -22.90
N GLU A 10 -33.79 -11.33 -22.99
CA GLU A 10 -32.95 -12.09 -22.06
C GLU A 10 -31.46 -11.80 -22.24
N ALA A 11 -31.01 -11.58 -23.47
CA ALA A 11 -29.63 -11.21 -23.77
C ALA A 11 -29.30 -9.82 -23.22
N GLN A 12 -30.19 -8.84 -23.45
CA GLN A 12 -30.08 -7.49 -22.87
C GLN A 12 -30.06 -7.51 -21.34
N PHE A 13 -30.94 -8.32 -20.71
CA PHE A 13 -30.96 -8.45 -19.25
C PHE A 13 -29.67 -9.05 -18.67
N ARG A 14 -29.06 -10.04 -19.35
CA ARG A 14 -27.77 -10.62 -18.94
C ARG A 14 -26.64 -9.62 -19.07
N GLU A 15 -26.58 -8.88 -20.17
CA GLU A 15 -25.57 -7.84 -20.37
C GLU A 15 -25.70 -6.72 -19.34
N GLU A 16 -26.92 -6.29 -19.01
CA GLU A 16 -27.19 -5.32 -17.95
C GLU A 16 -26.77 -5.87 -16.56
N PHE A 17 -27.08 -7.14 -16.26
CA PHE A 17 -26.65 -7.78 -15.00
C PHE A 17 -25.12 -7.88 -14.90
N GLU A 18 -24.44 -8.26 -15.98
CA GLU A 18 -22.98 -8.33 -16.02
C GLU A 18 -22.32 -6.95 -15.94
N GLN A 19 -22.96 -5.91 -16.48
CA GLN A 19 -22.51 -4.52 -16.33
C GLN A 19 -22.70 -4.03 -14.90
N ILE A 20 -23.84 -4.32 -14.28
CA ILE A 20 -24.14 -4.00 -12.88
C ILE A 20 -23.16 -4.72 -11.94
N ASP A 21 -22.90 -6.01 -12.18
CA ASP A 21 -21.97 -6.79 -11.36
C ASP A 21 -20.53 -6.29 -11.49
N ARG A 22 -20.07 -6.00 -12.72
CA ARG A 22 -18.77 -5.33 -12.93
C ARG A 22 -18.71 -3.99 -12.20
N GLN A 23 -19.74 -3.16 -12.30
CA GLN A 23 -19.77 -1.85 -11.65
C GLN A 23 -19.77 -1.96 -10.12
N ASN A 24 -20.47 -2.95 -9.57
CA ASN A 24 -20.47 -3.26 -8.14
C ASN A 24 -19.11 -3.78 -7.67
N GLN A 25 -18.45 -4.65 -8.45
CA GLN A 25 -17.09 -5.10 -8.18
C GLN A 25 -16.09 -3.93 -8.18
N TYR A 26 -16.24 -2.94 -9.08
CA TYR A 26 -15.41 -1.72 -9.07
C TYR A 26 -15.67 -0.85 -7.85
N ARG A 27 -16.92 -0.70 -7.40
CA ARG A 27 -17.28 0.05 -6.17
C ARG A 27 -16.71 -0.62 -4.92
N GLU A 28 -16.86 -1.95 -4.81
CA GLU A 28 -16.31 -2.75 -3.71
C GLU A 28 -14.79 -2.67 -3.67
N ARG A 29 -14.11 -2.83 -4.82
CA ARG A 29 -12.65 -2.67 -4.93
C ARG A 29 -12.18 -1.24 -4.65
N GLY A 30 -12.97 -0.23 -5.03
CA GLY A 30 -12.70 1.18 -4.73
C GLY A 30 -12.76 1.49 -3.23
N LYS A 31 -13.70 0.88 -2.49
CA LYS A 31 -13.78 1.00 -1.02
C LYS A 31 -12.57 0.37 -0.31
N LEU A 32 -11.98 -0.68 -0.88
CA LEU A 32 -10.77 -1.35 -0.37
C LEU A 32 -9.46 -0.57 -0.65
N GLY A 33 -9.50 0.43 -1.54
CA GLY A 33 -8.32 1.18 -1.99
C GLY A 33 -7.96 2.42 -1.16
N GLY A 34 -8.75 2.78 -0.15
CA GLY A 34 -8.48 3.95 0.69
C GLY A 34 -7.32 3.71 1.67
N ARG A 35 -6.45 4.71 1.86
CA ARG A 35 -5.45 4.67 2.94
C ARG A 35 -6.20 4.58 4.29
N PRO A 36 -5.91 3.57 5.15
CA PRO A 36 -6.56 3.46 6.45
C PRO A 36 -6.41 4.76 7.23
N LYS A 37 -7.52 5.33 7.68
CA LYS A 37 -7.49 6.51 8.56
C LYS A 37 -6.98 6.05 9.92
N LEU A 38 -5.92 6.67 10.42
CA LEU A 38 -5.45 6.44 11.78
C LEU A 38 -6.54 6.91 12.75
N ASN A 39 -6.97 6.04 13.67
CA ASN A 39 -8.03 6.32 14.64
C ASN A 39 -7.70 7.52 15.55
N ALA A 40 -6.41 7.85 15.72
CA ALA A 40 -5.93 8.99 16.50
C ALA A 40 -5.12 9.95 15.62
N PRO A 41 -5.70 11.08 15.16
CA PRO A 41 -4.95 12.10 14.45
C PRO A 41 -3.97 12.83 15.40
N LYS A 42 -2.89 13.36 14.84
CA LYS A 42 -1.91 14.18 15.57
C LYS A 42 -2.51 15.56 15.89
N SER A 43 -3.20 15.69 17.02
CA SER A 43 -3.88 16.93 17.44
C SER A 43 -3.04 17.82 18.36
N GLU A 44 -2.20 17.22 19.21
CA GLU A 44 -1.41 17.95 20.22
C GLU A 44 -0.21 18.69 19.61
N ARG A 45 0.11 19.87 20.17
CA ARG A 45 1.19 20.76 19.71
C ARG A 45 2.22 20.98 20.81
N LEU A 46 3.49 20.90 20.43
CA LEU A 46 4.64 21.26 21.27
C LEU A 46 5.33 22.47 20.66
N ALA A 47 5.48 23.56 21.44
CA ALA A 47 6.17 24.78 21.00
C ALA A 47 7.51 24.91 21.75
N LEU A 48 8.61 24.98 21.01
CA LEU A 48 9.96 25.14 21.55
C LEU A 48 10.60 26.39 20.95
N ARG A 49 11.33 27.15 21.77
CA ARG A 49 12.11 28.31 21.30
C ARG A 49 13.57 27.89 21.18
N PHE A 50 14.20 28.26 20.07
CA PHE A 50 15.60 27.96 19.78
C PHE A 50 16.34 29.25 19.42
N THR A 51 17.62 29.31 19.74
CA THR A 51 18.52 30.31 19.19
C THR A 51 18.75 30.07 17.69
N PRO A 52 19.17 31.10 16.92
CA PRO A 52 19.47 30.93 15.50
C PRO A 52 20.53 29.84 15.22
N VAL A 53 21.52 29.71 16.11
CA VAL A 53 22.61 28.72 15.99
C VAL A 53 22.09 27.30 16.18
N GLU A 54 21.24 27.07 17.18
CA GLU A 54 20.61 25.77 17.43
C GLU A 54 19.69 25.37 16.27
N MET A 55 18.90 26.32 15.77
CA MET A 55 18.01 26.10 14.64
C MET A 55 18.78 25.72 13.37
N LYS A 56 19.92 26.38 13.10
CA LYS A 56 20.79 26.05 11.96
C LYS A 56 21.32 24.61 12.05
N LYS A 57 21.82 24.20 13.23
CA LYS A 57 22.30 22.83 13.47
C LYS A 57 21.21 21.78 13.25
N LEU A 58 19.98 22.05 13.71
CA LEU A 58 18.86 21.12 13.52
C LEU A 58 18.46 20.99 12.04
N LYS A 59 18.43 22.10 11.29
CA LYS A 59 18.16 22.10 9.85
C LYS A 59 19.22 21.31 9.08
N GLU A 60 20.49 21.59 9.30
CA GLU A 60 21.58 20.88 8.62
C GLU A 60 21.55 19.37 8.88
N ARG A 61 21.22 18.94 10.11
CA ARG A 61 21.07 17.52 10.44
C ARG A 61 19.84 16.88 9.80
N ALA A 62 18.74 17.60 9.69
CA ALA A 62 17.54 17.14 9.01
C ALA A 62 17.78 17.02 7.49
N ASP A 63 18.42 18.02 6.89
CA ASP A 63 18.73 18.10 5.46
C ASP A 63 19.68 16.98 5.03
N LYS A 64 20.73 16.70 5.81
CA LYS A 64 21.64 15.55 5.59
C LYS A 64 20.89 14.21 5.51
N LYS A 65 19.78 14.08 6.24
CA LYS A 65 18.97 12.86 6.30
C LYS A 65 17.77 12.90 5.36
N LYS A 66 17.60 13.97 4.56
CA LYS A 66 16.45 14.21 3.67
C LYS A 66 15.11 14.14 4.41
N LEU A 67 15.09 14.53 5.69
CA LEU A 67 13.89 14.54 6.53
C LEU A 67 13.38 15.97 6.72
N LYS A 68 12.06 16.13 6.82
CA LYS A 68 11.47 17.40 7.27
C LYS A 68 11.90 17.66 8.71
N LEU A 69 12.18 18.92 9.04
CA LEU A 69 12.60 19.33 10.38
C LEU A 69 11.62 18.86 11.47
N THR A 70 10.32 18.90 11.19
CA THR A 70 9.27 18.44 12.12
C THR A 70 9.34 16.94 12.39
N ASP A 71 9.57 16.13 11.35
CA ASP A 71 9.64 14.68 11.49
C ASP A 71 10.94 14.28 12.17
N TYR A 72 12.06 14.90 11.77
CA TYR A 72 13.35 14.73 12.42
C TYR A 72 13.30 15.08 13.91
N SER A 73 12.68 16.21 14.26
CA SER A 73 12.53 16.62 15.67
C SER A 73 11.70 15.63 16.47
N ARG A 74 10.61 15.09 15.90
CA ARG A 74 9.79 14.08 16.56
C ARG A 74 10.53 12.76 16.75
N ILE A 75 11.35 12.36 15.79
CA ILE A 75 12.16 11.14 15.90
C ILE A 75 13.14 11.27 17.08
N ILE A 76 13.85 12.40 17.17
CA ILE A 76 14.77 12.67 18.27
C ILE A 76 14.03 12.74 19.61
N LEU A 77 12.93 13.50 19.69
CA LEU A 77 12.19 13.69 20.95
C LEU A 77 11.53 12.42 21.48
N LEU A 78 11.31 11.42 20.61
CA LEU A 78 10.69 10.14 20.97
C LEU A 78 11.71 8.99 21.00
N ASP A 79 13.01 9.28 20.92
CA ASP A 79 14.10 8.31 20.80
C ASP A 79 13.81 7.18 19.80
N ARG A 80 13.21 7.55 18.66
CA ARG A 80 12.93 6.61 17.59
C ARG A 80 14.17 6.39 16.75
N GLU A 81 14.30 5.19 16.21
CA GLU A 81 15.30 4.90 15.20
C GLU A 81 15.06 5.77 13.97
N LEU A 82 16.15 6.30 13.42
CA LEU A 82 16.09 7.08 12.19
C LEU A 82 15.90 6.13 11.00
N PRO A 83 15.03 6.48 10.04
CA PRO A 83 14.82 5.65 8.87
C PRO A 83 16.08 5.60 8.00
N GLU A 84 16.54 4.39 7.67
CA GLU A 84 17.53 4.15 6.62
C GLU A 84 16.82 4.21 5.27
N TYR A 85 16.69 5.44 4.74
CA TYR A 85 15.89 5.72 3.55
C TYR A 85 16.20 4.82 2.36
N GLU A 86 17.49 4.65 2.02
CA GLU A 86 17.93 3.84 0.88
C GLU A 86 17.60 2.35 1.07
N LYS A 87 17.84 1.82 2.28
CA LYS A 87 17.50 0.44 2.62
C LYS A 87 16.01 0.19 2.56
N ASN A 88 15.20 1.11 3.09
CA ASN A 88 13.75 0.99 3.07
C ASN A 88 13.19 1.02 1.64
N ILE A 89 13.77 1.83 0.75
CA ILE A 89 13.42 1.82 -0.68
C ILE A 89 13.72 0.45 -1.28
N MET A 90 14.95 -0.05 -1.13
CA MET A 90 15.36 -1.36 -1.65
C MET A 90 14.44 -2.48 -1.16
N LEU A 91 14.14 -2.51 0.14
CA LEU A 91 13.20 -3.47 0.73
C LEU A 91 11.78 -3.34 0.16
N THR A 92 11.31 -2.12 -0.10
CA THR A 92 9.99 -1.88 -0.70
C THR A 92 9.95 -2.37 -2.15
N GLU A 93 11.01 -2.16 -2.92
CA GLU A 93 11.15 -2.67 -4.29
C GLU A 93 11.15 -4.20 -4.31
N TYR A 94 11.91 -4.84 -3.42
CA TYR A 94 11.90 -6.31 -3.29
C TYR A 94 10.50 -6.84 -2.96
N ALA A 95 9.82 -6.28 -1.96
CA ALA A 95 8.46 -6.67 -1.61
C ALA A 95 7.49 -6.53 -2.81
N THR A 96 7.66 -5.49 -3.63
CA THR A 96 6.87 -5.27 -4.84
C THR A 96 7.17 -6.32 -5.90
N ASN A 97 8.45 -6.67 -6.11
CA ASN A 97 8.87 -7.71 -7.05
C ASN A 97 8.34 -9.09 -6.64
N PHE A 98 8.44 -9.46 -5.37
CA PHE A 98 7.84 -10.70 -4.85
C PHE A 98 6.33 -10.74 -5.10
N ARG A 99 5.64 -9.62 -4.90
CA ARG A 99 4.20 -9.54 -5.19
C ARG A 99 3.88 -9.72 -6.68
N ARG A 100 4.71 -9.17 -7.57
CA ARG A 100 4.58 -9.37 -9.03
C ARG A 100 4.78 -10.84 -9.41
N ILE A 101 5.76 -11.50 -8.81
CA ILE A 101 6.01 -12.93 -9.01
C ILE A 101 4.81 -13.76 -8.54
N GLY A 102 4.30 -13.50 -7.34
CA GLY A 102 3.08 -14.16 -6.84
C GLY A 102 1.87 -13.93 -7.74
N ASN A 103 1.71 -12.71 -8.30
CA ASN A 103 0.65 -12.44 -9.27
C ASN A 103 0.85 -13.20 -10.59
N TYR A 104 2.08 -13.36 -11.06
CA TYR A 104 2.39 -14.11 -12.27
C TYR A 104 2.05 -15.61 -12.12
N MET A 105 2.33 -16.17 -10.94
CA MET A 105 2.00 -17.57 -10.62
C MET A 105 0.49 -17.86 -10.55
N LYS A 106 -0.34 -16.83 -10.44
CA LYS A 106 -1.81 -16.97 -10.51
C LYS A 106 -2.35 -17.13 -11.94
N LYS A 107 -1.52 -17.02 -12.99
CA LYS A 107 -1.91 -17.29 -14.38
C LYS A 107 -2.05 -18.79 -14.62
N GLU A 108 -3.03 -19.24 -15.42
CA GLU A 108 -3.46 -20.63 -15.70
C GLU A 108 -2.38 -21.66 -16.15
N ILE A 109 -1.11 -21.27 -16.21
CA ILE A 109 0.02 -22.09 -16.66
C ILE A 109 0.49 -23.10 -15.58
N PHE A 110 0.29 -22.81 -14.29
CA PHE A 110 0.75 -23.66 -13.18
C PHE A 110 -0.38 -24.53 -12.60
N THR A 111 -0.08 -25.70 -12.02
CA THR A 111 -1.14 -26.47 -11.33
C THR A 111 -1.54 -25.80 -9.99
N PRO A 112 -2.76 -26.01 -9.47
CA PRO A 112 -3.20 -25.43 -8.20
C PRO A 112 -2.32 -25.82 -7.01
N GLU A 113 -1.80 -27.05 -7.03
CA GLU A 113 -0.96 -27.63 -5.98
C GLU A 113 0.44 -26.99 -5.96
N GLU A 114 1.06 -26.80 -7.12
CA GLU A 114 2.36 -26.11 -7.27
C GLU A 114 2.28 -24.64 -6.84
N ARG A 115 1.13 -23.98 -7.08
CA ARG A 115 0.93 -22.56 -6.72
C ARG A 115 0.77 -22.35 -5.23
N ALA A 116 0.08 -23.25 -4.52
CA ALA A 116 -0.33 -23.01 -3.14
C ALA A 116 0.87 -22.90 -2.18
N GLY A 117 1.86 -23.80 -2.32
CA GLY A 117 3.07 -23.77 -1.50
C GLY A 117 3.94 -22.53 -1.77
N LEU A 118 4.17 -22.23 -3.04
CA LEU A 118 5.05 -21.16 -3.48
C LEU A 118 4.48 -19.76 -3.20
N LEU A 119 3.16 -19.58 -3.34
CA LEU A 119 2.49 -18.33 -2.95
C LEU A 119 2.62 -18.06 -1.44
N ARG A 120 2.54 -19.10 -0.62
CA ARG A 120 2.68 -18.97 0.83
C ARG A 120 4.08 -18.51 1.22
N GLU A 121 5.12 -19.10 0.62
CA GLU A 121 6.51 -18.70 0.84
C GLU A 121 6.76 -17.25 0.41
N ILE A 122 6.19 -16.84 -0.74
CA ILE A 122 6.26 -15.45 -1.23
C ILE A 122 5.58 -14.48 -0.24
N GLU A 123 4.42 -14.84 0.29
CA GLU A 123 3.72 -14.02 1.29
C GLU A 123 4.50 -13.92 2.61
N GLU A 124 5.08 -15.02 3.08
CA GLU A 124 5.94 -15.05 4.27
C GLU A 124 7.19 -14.17 4.06
N ALA A 125 7.83 -14.24 2.89
CA ALA A 125 8.96 -13.38 2.54
C ALA A 125 8.58 -11.89 2.51
N ILE A 126 7.44 -11.54 1.90
CA ILE A 126 6.93 -10.16 1.90
C ILE A 126 6.66 -9.68 3.33
N LYS A 127 6.12 -10.54 4.20
CA LYS A 127 5.86 -10.20 5.60
C LYS A 127 7.16 -9.97 6.38
N GLY A 128 8.17 -10.81 6.16
CA GLY A 128 9.51 -10.64 6.73
C GLY A 128 10.14 -9.30 6.33
N ILE A 129 10.10 -8.98 5.03
CA ILE A 129 10.62 -7.71 4.50
C ILE A 129 9.90 -6.51 5.13
N LYS A 130 8.57 -6.54 5.20
CA LYS A 130 7.77 -5.44 5.80
C LYS A 130 8.10 -5.21 7.27
N THR A 131 8.47 -6.24 8.01
CA THR A 131 8.84 -6.13 9.43
C THR A 131 10.18 -5.40 9.61
N GLN A 132 11.06 -5.48 8.61
CA GLN A 132 12.38 -4.84 8.62
C GLN A 132 12.35 -3.38 8.13
N ILE A 133 11.28 -2.96 7.45
CA ILE A 133 11.13 -1.58 6.98
C ILE A 133 10.73 -0.69 8.17
N LYS A 134 11.60 0.24 8.54
CA LYS A 134 11.37 1.20 9.63
C LYS A 134 11.43 2.63 9.09
N TRP A 135 10.26 3.26 8.90
CA TRP A 135 10.11 4.64 8.41
C TRP A 135 10.13 5.68 9.54
#